data_AF-S4NMH3-F1
#
_entry.id   AF-S4NMH3-F1
#
_cell.length_a   1.000
_cell.length_b   1.000
_cell.length_c   1.000
_cell.angle_alpha   90.00
_cell.angle_beta   90.00
_cell.angle_gamma   90.00
#
_symmetry.space_group_name_H-M   'P 1'
#
loop_
_entity.id
_entity.type
_entity.pdbx_description
1 polymer ?
#
loop_
_entity_poly.entity_id
_entity_poly.type
_entity_poly.pdbx_seq_one_letter_code
_entity_poly.pdbx_strand_id
1 'polypeptide(L)'
;MNFFDLLNKFKHGDSATKNKFPERQDHNISPVSAVSMQKRLERLYKNKGYKAIPKVPSEKEAERILTTYRNFPASIVPKEYMDPINFNGQSLLRGEILVLWWTTSRKNISNPPQYFLYQYGVNYYESISKLHSLNLITSDNKLTELGKGLIDKSAKIIWQHKAEKAIEADGTVKYSSSHGVSGKLLVVPKAKYPKSSRKDYLDNYFYKSNQRIQYLWNAKQYELCKKEAMEQISQGNKYPIIYNILAMMYREQKRYQDEIDIMKKGIDAQISIHNPGVAIRDFRKRIERAEELKSKKVR
;
A
#
# COMPACT_ATOMS: atom_id res chain seq x y z
N MET A 1 -7.17 34.95 -10.04
CA MET A 1 -8.62 35.15 -10.22
C MET A 1 -9.30 34.37 -9.11
N ASN A 2 -9.85 35.07 -8.12
CA ASN A 2 -10.23 34.51 -6.82
C ASN A 2 -11.72 34.17 -6.78
N PHE A 3 -12.03 33.13 -6.01
CA PHE A 3 -13.33 32.47 -5.83
C PHE A 3 -14.46 33.37 -5.28
N PHE A 4 -14.17 34.63 -4.93
CA PHE A 4 -15.13 35.59 -4.38
C PHE A 4 -15.86 36.46 -5.41
N ASP A 5 -15.38 36.54 -6.66
CA ASP A 5 -16.01 37.41 -7.68
C ASP A 5 -17.20 36.77 -8.42
N LEU A 6 -17.44 35.47 -8.26
CA LEU A 6 -18.55 34.77 -8.94
C LEU A 6 -19.85 34.74 -8.12
N LEU A 7 -19.82 35.11 -6.83
CA LEU A 7 -20.97 35.01 -5.92
C LEU A 7 -21.83 36.30 -5.84
N ASN A 8 -21.42 37.39 -6.49
CA ASN A 8 -22.08 38.70 -6.38
C ASN A 8 -23.00 39.08 -7.56
N LYS A 9 -23.34 38.16 -8.48
CA LYS A 9 -24.19 38.46 -9.64
C LYS A 9 -25.66 38.02 -9.56
N PHE A 10 -26.12 37.45 -8.45
CA PHE A 10 -27.52 36.99 -8.32
C PHE A 10 -28.19 37.39 -7.01
N LYS A 11 -27.93 38.61 -6.53
CA LYS A 11 -28.77 39.24 -5.52
C LYS A 11 -29.17 40.64 -5.99
N HIS A 12 -30.48 40.85 -6.07
CA HIS A 12 -31.24 42.07 -6.37
C HIS A 12 -31.71 42.26 -7.82
N GLY A 13 -33.04 42.20 -7.97
CA GLY A 13 -33.81 42.39 -9.19
C GLY A 13 -35.28 42.16 -8.87
N ASP A 14 -35.96 43.22 -8.45
CA ASP A 14 -37.25 43.27 -7.76
C ASP A 14 -38.51 42.96 -8.60
N SER A 15 -39.50 42.42 -7.87
CA SER A 15 -40.95 42.68 -7.87
C SER A 15 -41.81 42.71 -9.15
N ALA A 16 -42.79 41.79 -9.13
CA ALA A 16 -44.23 41.95 -9.39
C ALA A 16 -44.76 42.34 -10.80
N THR A 17 -45.54 41.44 -11.41
CA THR A 17 -46.98 41.66 -11.72
C THR A 17 -47.66 40.38 -12.22
N LYS A 18 -48.95 40.26 -11.90
CA LYS A 18 -49.86 39.13 -12.12
C LYS A 18 -50.09 38.86 -13.62
N ASN A 19 -50.12 37.59 -14.01
CA ASN A 19 -51.03 37.09 -15.05
C ASN A 19 -51.43 35.63 -14.76
N LYS A 20 -52.74 35.41 -14.61
CA LYS A 20 -53.38 34.09 -14.48
C LYS A 20 -53.25 33.36 -15.83
N PHE A 21 -52.75 32.13 -15.81
CA PHE A 21 -52.95 31.13 -16.87
C PHE A 21 -53.47 29.84 -16.21
N PRO A 22 -54.36 29.10 -16.90
CA PRO A 22 -55.27 28.14 -16.27
C PRO A 22 -54.57 26.86 -15.82
N GLU A 23 -55.12 26.26 -14.76
CA GLU A 23 -54.78 24.93 -14.24
C GLU A 23 -54.72 23.90 -15.38
N ARG A 24 -53.52 23.35 -15.62
CA ARG A 24 -53.38 22.05 -16.26
C ARG A 24 -53.38 21.00 -15.16
N GLN A 25 -54.38 20.12 -15.24
CA GLN A 25 -54.43 18.88 -14.48
C GLN A 25 -53.27 17.99 -14.94
N ASP A 26 -52.13 18.08 -14.26
CA ASP A 26 -51.06 17.12 -14.46
C ASP A 26 -51.43 15.82 -13.76
N HIS A 27 -51.72 14.84 -14.60
CA HIS A 27 -51.90 13.45 -14.25
C HIS A 27 -50.83 12.98 -13.27
N ASN A 28 -51.30 12.22 -12.30
CA ASN A 28 -50.58 11.47 -11.28
C ASN A 28 -49.37 10.70 -11.87
N ILE A 29 -48.20 11.33 -11.98
CA ILE A 29 -46.93 10.64 -12.27
C ILE A 29 -46.35 10.21 -10.93
N SER A 30 -46.53 8.92 -10.61
CA SER A 30 -45.79 8.25 -9.55
C SER A 30 -44.29 8.51 -9.71
N PRO A 31 -43.54 8.87 -8.66
CA PRO A 31 -42.12 9.13 -8.76
C PRO A 31 -41.40 7.83 -9.15
N VAL A 32 -40.72 7.86 -10.30
CA VAL A 32 -39.76 6.83 -10.71
C VAL A 32 -38.77 6.63 -9.57
N SER A 33 -38.85 5.49 -8.89
CA SER A 33 -38.04 5.17 -7.71
C SER A 33 -36.55 5.40 -8.01
N ALA A 34 -35.91 6.31 -7.28
CA ALA A 34 -34.50 6.60 -7.45
C ALA A 34 -33.67 5.31 -7.31
N VAL A 35 -32.87 4.98 -8.34
CA VAL A 35 -32.03 3.78 -8.33
C VAL A 35 -31.00 3.91 -7.20
N SER A 36 -31.03 2.96 -6.27
CA SER A 36 -30.12 2.84 -5.11
C SER A 36 -28.64 2.92 -5.52
N MET A 37 -27.77 3.46 -4.67
CA MET A 37 -26.34 3.63 -4.98
C MET A 37 -25.63 2.28 -5.15
N GLN A 38 -26.05 1.23 -4.42
CA GLN A 38 -25.56 -0.13 -4.62
C GLN A 38 -25.78 -0.61 -6.07
N LYS A 39 -27.02 -0.53 -6.56
CA LYS A 39 -27.35 -0.86 -7.97
C LYS A 39 -26.57 -0.01 -8.98
N ARG A 40 -26.30 1.27 -8.69
CA ARG A 40 -25.45 2.12 -9.55
C ARG A 40 -24.01 1.62 -9.58
N LEU A 41 -23.46 1.20 -8.45
CA LEU A 41 -22.12 0.63 -8.36
C LEU A 41 -22.02 -0.74 -9.07
N GLU A 42 -23.02 -1.60 -8.94
CA GLU A 42 -23.10 -2.86 -9.71
C GLU A 42 -23.09 -2.61 -11.23
N ARG A 43 -23.88 -1.62 -11.69
CA ARG A 43 -23.91 -1.23 -13.11
C ARG A 43 -22.54 -0.72 -13.56
N LEU A 44 -21.83 0.04 -12.73
CA LEU A 44 -20.46 0.47 -13.04
C LEU A 44 -19.54 -0.73 -13.27
N TYR A 45 -19.57 -1.74 -12.38
CA TYR A 45 -18.76 -2.95 -12.54
C TYR A 45 -19.13 -3.73 -13.81
N LYS A 46 -20.42 -3.89 -14.12
CA LYS A 46 -20.88 -4.52 -15.36
C LYS A 46 -20.38 -3.79 -16.60
N ASN A 47 -20.52 -2.46 -16.62
CA ASN A 47 -20.08 -1.61 -17.75
C ASN A 47 -18.56 -1.64 -17.95
N LYS A 48 -17.79 -1.91 -16.90
CA LYS A 48 -16.33 -2.11 -16.96
C LYS A 48 -15.92 -3.55 -17.34
N GLY A 49 -16.90 -4.41 -17.61
CA GLY A 49 -16.70 -5.77 -18.10
C GLY A 49 -16.09 -6.72 -17.07
N TYR A 50 -16.41 -6.54 -15.79
CA TYR A 50 -15.99 -7.46 -14.73
C TYR A 50 -16.57 -8.86 -14.97
N LYS A 51 -15.74 -9.91 -14.82
CA LYS A 51 -16.19 -11.31 -14.99
C LYS A 51 -17.05 -11.78 -13.81
N ALA A 52 -16.70 -11.36 -12.60
CA ALA A 52 -17.51 -11.49 -11.40
C ALA A 52 -17.74 -10.09 -10.79
N ILE A 53 -18.93 -9.85 -10.26
CA ILE A 53 -19.25 -8.57 -9.62
C ILE A 53 -18.70 -8.59 -8.18
N PRO A 54 -17.87 -7.60 -7.78
CA PRO A 54 -17.44 -7.46 -6.40
C PRO A 54 -18.62 -7.38 -5.44
N LYS A 55 -18.44 -7.88 -4.22
CA LYS A 55 -19.40 -7.64 -3.14
C LYS A 55 -19.59 -6.14 -2.95
N VAL A 56 -20.83 -5.71 -3.06
CA VAL A 56 -21.20 -4.30 -2.94
C VAL A 56 -21.37 -3.94 -1.46
N PRO A 57 -20.73 -2.85 -0.99
CA PRO A 57 -20.84 -2.42 0.41
C PRO A 57 -22.19 -1.73 0.67
N SER A 58 -22.37 -1.14 1.86
CA SER A 58 -23.59 -0.37 2.19
C SER A 58 -23.83 0.80 1.24
N GLU A 59 -25.07 1.32 1.20
CA GLU A 59 -25.46 2.47 0.38
C GLU A 59 -24.52 3.68 0.52
N LYS A 60 -24.21 4.07 1.77
CA LYS A 60 -23.28 5.18 2.07
C LYS A 60 -21.89 4.95 1.48
N GLU A 61 -21.37 3.72 1.61
CA GLU A 61 -20.05 3.38 1.08
C GLU A 61 -20.05 3.27 -0.45
N ALA A 62 -21.14 2.77 -1.05
CA ALA A 62 -21.31 2.75 -2.49
C ALA A 62 -21.32 4.18 -3.07
N GLU A 63 -22.03 5.12 -2.42
CA GLU A 63 -22.01 6.54 -2.78
C GLU A 63 -20.61 7.14 -2.69
N ARG A 64 -19.88 6.88 -1.59
CA ARG A 64 -18.50 7.34 -1.41
C ARG A 64 -17.59 6.82 -2.53
N ILE A 65 -17.68 5.53 -2.87
CA ILE A 65 -16.89 4.91 -3.94
C ILE A 65 -17.20 5.56 -5.29
N LEU A 66 -18.49 5.68 -5.65
CA LEU A 66 -18.94 6.28 -6.89
C LEU A 66 -18.47 7.74 -7.06
N THR A 67 -18.49 8.50 -5.98
CA THR A 67 -18.03 9.90 -5.96
C THR A 67 -16.52 9.98 -6.13
N THR A 68 -15.77 9.16 -5.38
CA THR A 68 -14.29 9.15 -5.39
C THR A 68 -13.74 8.64 -6.72
N TYR A 69 -14.40 7.65 -7.31
CA TYR A 69 -13.97 6.97 -8.54
C TYR A 69 -13.72 7.93 -9.72
N ARG A 70 -14.48 9.04 -9.80
CA ARG A 70 -14.34 10.04 -10.86
C ARG A 70 -12.92 10.62 -10.94
N ASN A 71 -12.31 10.86 -9.78
CA ASN A 71 -10.99 11.47 -9.67
C ASN A 71 -9.90 10.45 -9.35
N PHE A 72 -10.28 9.32 -8.74
CA PHE A 72 -9.37 8.28 -8.30
C PHE A 72 -9.90 6.91 -8.73
N PRO A 73 -9.57 6.42 -9.94
CA PRO A 73 -10.01 5.11 -10.42
C PRO A 73 -9.64 3.95 -9.48
N ALA A 74 -8.61 4.12 -8.65
CA ALA A 74 -8.21 3.18 -7.61
C ALA A 74 -9.25 2.95 -6.49
N SER A 75 -10.34 3.71 -6.44
CA SER A 75 -11.39 3.55 -5.42
C SER A 75 -12.27 2.32 -5.63
N ILE A 76 -12.29 1.73 -6.82
CA ILE A 76 -13.01 0.50 -7.12
C ILE A 76 -12.06 -0.71 -7.06
N VAL A 77 -12.61 -1.89 -6.78
CA VAL A 77 -11.85 -3.15 -6.69
C VAL A 77 -11.16 -3.43 -8.03
N PRO A 78 -9.84 -3.67 -8.10
CA PRO A 78 -9.16 -3.96 -9.36
C PRO A 78 -9.73 -5.21 -10.04
N LYS A 79 -9.97 -5.11 -11.34
CA LYS A 79 -10.66 -6.14 -12.15
C LYS A 79 -10.01 -7.53 -12.04
N GLU A 80 -8.68 -7.59 -11.97
CA GLU A 80 -7.94 -8.86 -11.88
C GLU A 80 -8.25 -9.68 -10.61
N TYR A 81 -8.77 -9.06 -9.54
CA TYR A 81 -9.19 -9.80 -8.35
C TYR A 81 -10.52 -10.50 -8.54
N MET A 82 -11.30 -10.07 -9.54
CA MET A 82 -12.60 -10.63 -9.90
C MET A 82 -12.50 -11.61 -11.07
N ASP A 83 -11.29 -11.99 -11.46
CA ASP A 83 -11.08 -13.07 -12.42
C ASP A 83 -11.25 -14.43 -11.71
N PRO A 84 -12.20 -15.28 -12.13
CA PRO A 84 -12.44 -16.57 -11.52
C PRO A 84 -11.28 -17.54 -11.80
N ILE A 85 -10.94 -18.32 -10.79
CA ILE A 85 -9.94 -19.38 -10.79
C ILE A 85 -10.69 -20.69 -10.62
N ASN A 86 -10.54 -21.59 -11.59
CA ASN A 86 -11.14 -22.91 -11.50
C ASN A 86 -10.38 -23.76 -10.48
N PHE A 87 -11.09 -24.26 -9.47
CA PHE A 87 -10.62 -25.22 -8.49
C PHE A 87 -11.63 -26.36 -8.40
N ASN A 88 -11.27 -27.54 -8.90
CA ASN A 88 -12.11 -28.75 -8.89
C ASN A 88 -13.54 -28.50 -9.43
N GLY A 89 -13.66 -27.74 -10.52
CA GLY A 89 -14.96 -27.42 -11.14
C GLY A 89 -15.74 -26.31 -10.45
N GLN A 90 -15.21 -25.77 -9.35
CA GLN A 90 -15.77 -24.63 -8.63
C GLN A 90 -14.98 -23.36 -8.94
N SER A 91 -15.68 -22.23 -8.98
CA SER A 91 -15.06 -20.92 -9.23
C SER A 91 -14.62 -20.29 -7.92
N LEU A 92 -13.32 -20.01 -7.77
CA LEU A 92 -12.75 -19.22 -6.67
C LEU A 92 -12.28 -17.85 -7.16
N LEU A 93 -12.38 -16.83 -6.32
CA LEU A 93 -11.78 -15.52 -6.57
C LEU A 93 -10.41 -15.41 -5.90
N ARG A 94 -9.55 -14.54 -6.42
CA ARG A 94 -8.26 -14.22 -5.77
C ARG A 94 -8.46 -13.76 -4.32
N GLY A 95 -9.52 -12.99 -4.07
CA GLY A 95 -9.89 -12.56 -2.72
C GLY A 95 -10.17 -13.72 -1.76
N GLU A 96 -10.79 -14.80 -2.23
CA GLU A 96 -11.10 -15.98 -1.41
C GLU A 96 -9.84 -16.77 -1.06
N ILE A 97 -8.87 -16.84 -1.98
CA ILE A 97 -7.54 -17.41 -1.71
C ILE A 97 -6.81 -16.59 -0.63
N LEU A 98 -6.96 -15.26 -0.66
CA LEU A 98 -6.38 -14.40 0.38
C LEU A 98 -7.10 -14.55 1.72
N VAL A 99 -8.41 -14.79 1.73
CA VAL A 99 -9.14 -15.15 2.95
C VAL A 99 -8.59 -16.46 3.53
N LEU A 100 -8.46 -17.50 2.70
CA LEU A 100 -7.86 -18.79 3.08
C LEU A 100 -6.48 -18.61 3.72
N TRP A 101 -5.58 -17.90 3.02
CA TRP A 101 -4.23 -17.64 3.52
C TRP A 101 -4.24 -16.83 4.82
N TRP A 102 -5.02 -15.76 4.90
CA TRP A 102 -5.04 -14.87 6.06
C TRP A 102 -5.58 -15.59 7.30
N THR A 103 -6.71 -16.27 7.18
CA THR A 103 -7.35 -16.97 8.31
C THR A 103 -6.45 -18.03 8.91
N THR A 104 -5.66 -18.70 8.07
CA THR A 104 -4.78 -19.81 8.49
C THR A 104 -3.37 -19.34 8.90
N SER A 105 -3.01 -18.08 8.60
CA SER A 105 -1.70 -17.49 8.93
C SER A 105 -1.73 -16.57 10.16
N ARG A 106 -2.90 -16.32 10.75
CA ARG A 106 -3.07 -15.34 11.85
C ARG A 106 -3.44 -16.04 13.15
N LYS A 107 -2.95 -15.46 14.26
CA LYS A 107 -3.28 -15.94 15.61
C LYS A 107 -4.67 -15.49 16.08
N ASN A 108 -5.14 -14.33 15.61
CA ASN A 108 -6.45 -13.79 15.94
C ASN A 108 -7.17 -13.40 14.65
N ILE A 109 -8.35 -14.00 14.44
CA ILE A 109 -9.18 -13.83 13.25
C ILE A 109 -10.56 -13.23 13.56
N SER A 110 -10.81 -12.80 14.81
CA SER A 110 -12.12 -12.32 15.26
C SER A 110 -12.58 -11.06 14.53
N ASN A 111 -11.63 -10.23 14.11
CA ASN A 111 -11.87 -8.96 13.43
C ASN A 111 -11.25 -9.01 12.03
N PRO A 112 -11.98 -9.53 11.02
CA PRO A 112 -11.47 -9.60 9.66
C PRO A 112 -11.25 -8.19 9.07
N PRO A 113 -10.11 -7.94 8.41
CA PRO A 113 -9.83 -6.65 7.80
C PRO A 113 -10.83 -6.25 6.72
N GLN A 114 -11.20 -4.96 6.72
CA GLN A 114 -12.12 -4.40 5.72
C GLN A 114 -11.57 -4.43 4.28
N TYR A 115 -10.25 -4.57 4.09
CA TYR A 115 -9.67 -4.66 2.76
C TYR A 115 -10.20 -5.86 1.96
N PHE A 116 -10.74 -6.91 2.60
CA PHE A 116 -11.36 -8.02 1.87
C PHE A 116 -12.51 -7.54 1.00
N LEU A 117 -13.33 -6.63 1.55
CA LEU A 117 -14.42 -6.01 0.81
C LEU A 117 -13.89 -4.98 -0.20
N TYR A 118 -13.07 -4.04 0.25
CA TYR A 118 -12.73 -2.87 -0.57
C TYR A 118 -11.60 -3.08 -1.58
N GLN A 119 -10.65 -3.97 -1.31
CA GLN A 119 -9.55 -4.25 -2.23
C GLN A 119 -9.75 -5.56 -3.00
N TYR A 120 -10.41 -6.54 -2.38
CA TYR A 120 -10.56 -7.88 -2.96
C TYR A 120 -12.00 -8.24 -3.30
N GLY A 121 -12.97 -7.34 -3.10
CA GLY A 121 -14.36 -7.50 -3.53
C GLY A 121 -15.09 -8.71 -2.97
N VAL A 122 -14.64 -9.26 -1.83
CA VAL A 122 -15.23 -10.47 -1.23
C VAL A 122 -15.76 -10.17 0.17
N ASN A 123 -16.86 -10.84 0.53
CA ASN A 123 -17.30 -10.89 1.92
C ASN A 123 -16.51 -11.99 2.65
N TYR A 124 -15.84 -11.63 3.73
CA TYR A 124 -15.01 -12.55 4.50
C TYR A 124 -15.79 -13.79 5.00
N TYR A 125 -16.95 -13.59 5.62
CA TYR A 125 -17.72 -14.67 6.22
C TYR A 125 -18.34 -15.61 5.17
N GLU A 126 -18.87 -15.05 4.08
CA GLU A 126 -19.35 -15.85 2.94
C GLU A 126 -18.20 -16.67 2.33
N SER A 127 -17.01 -16.07 2.22
CA SER A 127 -15.81 -16.76 1.74
C SER A 127 -15.40 -17.89 2.67
N ILE A 128 -15.41 -17.69 3.99
CA ILE A 128 -15.10 -18.74 4.96
C ILE A 128 -16.05 -19.93 4.81
N SER A 129 -17.36 -19.68 4.76
CA SER A 129 -18.35 -20.76 4.57
C SER A 129 -18.09 -21.57 3.30
N LYS A 130 -17.71 -20.88 2.20
CA LYS A 130 -17.33 -21.53 0.94
C LYS A 130 -16.03 -22.33 1.05
N LEU A 131 -15.03 -21.84 1.79
CA LEU A 131 -13.77 -22.57 1.99
C LEU A 131 -13.97 -23.86 2.81
N HIS A 132 -14.87 -23.85 3.80
CA HIS A 132 -15.29 -25.06 4.51
C HIS A 132 -16.00 -26.05 3.58
N SER A 133 -16.94 -25.58 2.76
CA SER A 133 -17.67 -26.47 1.83
C SER A 133 -16.79 -27.09 0.76
N LEU A 134 -15.66 -26.46 0.43
CA LEU A 134 -14.64 -26.98 -0.49
C LEU A 134 -13.57 -27.85 0.20
N ASN A 135 -13.71 -28.13 1.49
CA ASN A 135 -12.74 -28.88 2.30
C ASN A 135 -11.31 -28.31 2.21
N LEU A 136 -11.19 -26.98 2.09
CA LEU A 136 -9.90 -26.27 2.08
C LEU A 136 -9.43 -25.93 3.49
N ILE A 137 -10.39 -25.82 4.41
CA ILE A 137 -10.15 -25.66 5.84
C ILE A 137 -11.03 -26.62 6.63
N THR A 138 -10.53 -27.04 7.78
CA THR A 138 -11.26 -27.80 8.79
C THR A 138 -12.23 -26.90 9.56
N SER A 139 -13.16 -27.48 10.32
CA SER A 139 -14.14 -26.76 11.14
C SER A 139 -13.53 -25.77 12.14
N ASP A 140 -12.30 -26.02 12.62
CA ASP A 140 -11.51 -25.13 13.47
C ASP A 140 -10.64 -24.12 12.69
N ASN A 141 -10.93 -23.92 11.41
CA ASN A 141 -10.25 -23.01 10.47
C ASN A 141 -8.76 -23.30 10.27
N LYS A 142 -8.33 -24.57 10.36
CA LYS A 142 -6.97 -24.99 10.02
C LYS A 142 -6.90 -25.48 8.56
N LEU A 143 -5.72 -25.41 7.96
CA LEU A 143 -5.53 -25.89 6.59
C LEU A 143 -5.70 -27.41 6.50
N THR A 144 -6.44 -27.86 5.49
CA THR A 144 -6.36 -29.23 5.00
C THR A 144 -5.19 -29.37 4.02
N GLU A 145 -4.84 -30.60 3.62
CA GLU A 145 -3.85 -30.82 2.56
C GLU A 145 -4.27 -30.20 1.22
N LEU A 146 -5.57 -30.20 0.90
CA LEU A 146 -6.11 -29.52 -0.27
C LEU A 146 -5.92 -28.00 -0.17
N GLY A 147 -6.22 -27.42 0.99
CA GLY A 147 -6.02 -26.00 1.28
C GLY A 147 -4.55 -25.59 1.14
N LYS A 148 -3.65 -26.39 1.71
CA LYS A 148 -2.21 -26.19 1.61
C LYS A 148 -1.74 -26.23 0.15
N GLY A 149 -2.15 -27.24 -0.61
CA GLY A 149 -1.83 -27.35 -2.03
C GLY A 149 -2.35 -26.17 -2.86
N LEU A 150 -3.53 -25.63 -2.54
CA LEU A 150 -4.06 -24.44 -3.19
C LEU A 150 -3.25 -23.18 -2.85
N ILE A 151 -2.86 -23.00 -1.59
CA ILE A 151 -1.98 -21.90 -1.16
C ILE A 151 -0.65 -21.94 -1.91
N ASP A 152 -0.02 -23.11 -1.98
CA ASP A 152 1.29 -23.29 -2.63
C ASP A 152 1.22 -22.96 -4.13
N LYS A 153 0.19 -23.46 -4.82
CA LYS A 153 -0.08 -23.11 -6.24
C LYS A 153 -0.40 -21.63 -6.44
N SER A 154 -0.87 -20.95 -5.39
CA SER A 154 -1.29 -19.55 -5.41
C SER A 154 -0.26 -18.59 -4.80
N ALA A 155 0.99 -19.01 -4.63
CA ALA A 155 2.05 -18.20 -4.01
C ALA A 155 2.17 -16.80 -4.62
N LYS A 156 1.97 -16.66 -5.94
CA LYS A 156 1.99 -15.35 -6.63
C LYS A 156 0.90 -14.40 -6.13
N ILE A 157 -0.31 -14.89 -5.87
CA ILE A 157 -1.43 -14.06 -5.39
C ILE A 157 -1.12 -13.55 -3.98
N ILE A 158 -0.59 -14.41 -3.11
CA ILE A 158 -0.19 -14.05 -1.75
C ILE A 158 0.99 -13.06 -1.77
N TRP A 159 1.94 -13.26 -2.69
CA TRP A 159 3.04 -12.31 -2.91
C TRP A 159 2.53 -10.93 -3.33
N GLN A 160 1.61 -10.87 -4.30
CA GLN A 160 0.97 -9.63 -4.75
C GLN A 160 0.20 -8.90 -3.63
N HIS A 161 -0.41 -9.65 -2.70
CA HIS A 161 -1.05 -9.07 -1.51
C HIS A 161 -0.05 -8.35 -0.60
N LYS A 162 1.16 -8.91 -0.43
CA LYS A 162 2.22 -8.37 0.43
C LYS A 162 3.07 -7.29 -0.25
N ALA A 163 3.04 -7.23 -1.58
CA ALA A 163 3.81 -6.30 -2.39
C ALA A 163 3.22 -4.88 -2.33
N GLU A 164 4.09 -3.89 -2.54
CA GLU A 164 3.67 -2.53 -2.81
C GLU A 164 2.95 -2.48 -4.15
N LYS A 165 1.84 -1.73 -4.20
CA LYS A 165 0.95 -1.63 -5.36
C LYS A 165 1.03 -0.23 -5.94
N ALA A 166 1.34 -0.14 -7.23
CA ALA A 166 1.16 1.08 -8.01
C ALA A 166 0.05 0.83 -9.04
N ILE A 167 -0.93 1.72 -9.08
CA ILE A 167 -2.03 1.65 -10.06
C ILE A 167 -1.72 2.63 -11.17
N GLU A 168 -1.56 2.12 -12.38
CA GLU A 168 -1.29 2.88 -13.58
C GLU A 168 -2.56 3.58 -14.08
N ALA A 169 -2.40 4.57 -14.96
CA ALA A 169 -3.53 5.35 -15.50
C ALA A 169 -4.57 4.50 -16.26
N ASP A 170 -4.14 3.38 -16.83
CA ASP A 170 -4.98 2.40 -17.52
C ASP A 170 -5.70 1.43 -16.54
N GLY A 171 -5.44 1.54 -15.24
CA GLY A 171 -5.98 0.67 -14.19
C GLY A 171 -5.18 -0.61 -13.96
N THR A 172 -4.05 -0.81 -14.64
CA THR A 172 -3.15 -1.93 -14.41
C THR A 172 -2.46 -1.79 -13.05
N VAL A 173 -2.39 -2.88 -12.28
CA VAL A 173 -1.68 -2.90 -10.99
C VAL A 173 -0.27 -3.45 -11.19
N LYS A 174 0.74 -2.63 -10.91
CA LYS A 174 2.13 -3.06 -10.79
C LYS A 174 2.46 -3.40 -9.35
N TYR A 175 3.11 -4.53 -9.17
CA TYR A 175 3.52 -5.04 -7.87
C TYR A 175 5.03 -4.97 -7.75
N SER A 176 5.52 -4.45 -6.63
CA SER A 176 6.95 -4.44 -6.30
C SER A 176 7.20 -4.91 -4.87
N SER A 177 8.26 -5.68 -4.68
CA SER A 177 8.65 -6.19 -3.37
C SER A 177 10.14 -6.46 -3.35
N SER A 178 10.74 -6.37 -2.16
CA SER A 178 12.11 -6.82 -1.90
C SER A 178 12.23 -8.35 -1.91
N HIS A 179 11.13 -9.09 -1.82
CA HIS A 179 11.09 -10.54 -1.86
C HIS A 179 10.51 -11.03 -3.18
N GLY A 180 10.94 -12.19 -3.66
CA GLY A 180 10.32 -12.88 -4.80
C GLY A 180 9.07 -13.67 -4.37
N VAL A 181 8.41 -14.29 -5.33
CA VAL A 181 7.20 -15.10 -5.10
C VAL A 181 7.46 -16.25 -4.11
N SER A 182 8.67 -16.81 -4.11
CA SER A 182 9.09 -17.84 -3.16
C SER A 182 9.27 -17.35 -1.72
N GLY A 183 9.09 -16.05 -1.47
CA GLY A 183 9.36 -15.41 -0.18
C GLY A 183 10.85 -15.19 0.10
N LYS A 184 11.75 -15.57 -0.82
CA LYS A 184 13.19 -15.28 -0.71
C LYS A 184 13.48 -13.84 -1.12
N LEU A 185 14.42 -13.20 -0.43
CA LEU A 185 14.88 -11.85 -0.78
C LEU A 185 15.47 -11.84 -2.20
N LEU A 186 15.07 -10.85 -3.02
CA LEU A 186 15.62 -10.68 -4.36
C LEU A 186 17.03 -10.10 -4.27
N VAL A 187 17.97 -10.74 -4.96
CA VAL A 187 19.37 -10.31 -4.96
C VAL A 187 19.48 -8.94 -5.64
N VAL A 188 20.04 -7.97 -4.91
CA VAL A 188 20.41 -6.67 -5.47
C VAL A 188 21.91 -6.70 -5.81
N PRO A 189 22.30 -6.59 -7.09
CA PRO A 189 23.71 -6.60 -7.49
C PRO A 189 24.41 -5.30 -7.08
N LYS A 190 25.74 -5.36 -6.87
CA LYS A 190 26.55 -4.15 -6.60
C LYS A 190 26.55 -3.26 -7.84
N ALA A 191 26.17 -1.99 -7.67
CA ALA A 191 26.26 -0.99 -8.73
C ALA A 191 27.74 -0.63 -9.00
N LYS A 192 28.09 -0.36 -10.26
CA LYS A 192 29.42 0.14 -10.62
C LYS A 192 29.47 1.64 -10.38
N TYR A 193 30.55 2.12 -9.75
CA TYR A 193 30.78 3.56 -9.59
C TYR A 193 30.89 4.23 -10.97
N PRO A 194 30.21 5.37 -11.21
CA PRO A 194 30.22 6.01 -12.51
C PRO A 194 31.61 6.58 -12.83
N LYS A 195 32.02 6.52 -14.10
CA LYS A 195 33.28 7.12 -14.57
C LYS A 195 33.23 8.65 -14.59
N SER A 196 32.04 9.22 -14.72
CA SER A 196 31.80 10.66 -14.76
C SER A 196 31.24 11.12 -13.41
N SER A 197 31.72 12.28 -12.95
CA SER A 197 31.26 12.96 -11.73
C SER A 197 29.97 13.76 -11.91
N ARG A 198 29.26 13.57 -13.05
CA ARG A 198 27.98 14.23 -13.28
C ARG A 198 27.00 13.85 -12.18
N LYS A 199 26.32 14.86 -11.63
CA LYS A 199 25.48 14.72 -10.43
C LYS A 199 24.39 13.65 -10.58
N ASP A 200 23.70 13.61 -11.70
CA ASP A 200 22.67 12.62 -12.03
C ASP A 200 23.20 11.18 -12.04
N TYR A 201 24.42 10.96 -12.51
CA TYR A 201 25.06 9.64 -12.48
C TYR A 201 25.42 9.22 -11.05
N LEU A 202 25.92 10.16 -10.24
CA LEU A 202 26.21 9.91 -8.83
C LEU A 202 24.93 9.65 -8.04
N ASP A 203 23.88 10.44 -8.25
CA ASP A 203 22.59 10.26 -7.58
C ASP A 203 21.96 8.90 -7.93
N ASN A 204 21.98 8.50 -9.21
CA ASN A 204 21.52 7.17 -9.65
C ASN A 204 22.37 6.04 -9.04
N TYR A 205 23.69 6.22 -9.01
CA TYR A 205 24.58 5.26 -8.35
C TYR A 205 24.25 5.12 -6.87
N PHE A 206 24.16 6.22 -6.11
CA PHE A 206 23.86 6.18 -4.69
C PHE A 206 22.47 5.62 -4.39
N TYR A 207 21.48 5.91 -5.24
CA TYR A 207 20.15 5.29 -5.13
C TYR A 207 20.22 3.76 -5.21
N LYS A 208 20.84 3.21 -6.27
CA LYS A 208 20.99 1.75 -6.45
C LYS A 208 21.85 1.13 -5.35
N SER A 209 22.91 1.82 -4.97
CA SER A 209 23.83 1.44 -3.92
C SER A 209 23.15 1.41 -2.54
N ASN A 210 22.24 2.32 -2.24
CA ASN A 210 21.42 2.28 -1.02
C ASN A 210 20.45 1.09 -1.02
N GLN A 211 19.83 0.75 -2.15
CA GLN A 211 19.00 -0.46 -2.27
C GLN A 211 19.81 -1.72 -1.96
N ARG A 212 21.06 -1.77 -2.44
CA ARG A 212 22.03 -2.83 -2.16
C ARG A 212 22.37 -2.91 -0.68
N ILE A 213 22.64 -1.79 -0.01
CA ILE A 213 22.90 -1.78 1.45
C ILE A 213 21.68 -2.28 2.22
N GLN A 214 20.48 -1.82 1.88
CA GLN A 214 19.23 -2.28 2.50
C GLN A 214 19.00 -3.78 2.29
N TYR A 215 19.29 -4.29 1.08
CA TYR A 215 19.28 -5.72 0.79
C TYR A 215 20.24 -6.48 1.70
N LEU A 216 21.50 -6.05 1.81
CA LEU A 216 22.52 -6.72 2.62
C LEU A 216 22.14 -6.76 4.10
N TRP A 217 21.58 -5.65 4.60
CA TRP A 217 21.04 -5.57 5.95
C TRP A 217 19.91 -6.58 6.16
N ASN A 218 18.91 -6.61 5.28
CA ASN A 218 17.78 -7.53 5.37
C ASN A 218 18.21 -9.01 5.20
N ALA A 219 19.24 -9.26 4.38
CA ALA A 219 19.86 -10.56 4.18
C ALA A 219 20.76 -11.00 5.34
N LYS A 220 20.92 -10.17 6.40
CA LYS A 220 21.81 -10.38 7.53
C LYS A 220 23.29 -10.55 7.15
N GLN A 221 23.70 -10.01 6.00
CA GLN A 221 25.10 -9.99 5.55
C GLN A 221 25.81 -8.77 6.16
N TYR A 222 25.89 -8.72 7.48
CA TYR A 222 26.28 -7.52 8.23
C TYR A 222 27.69 -7.03 7.91
N GLU A 223 28.69 -7.90 7.84
CA GLU A 223 30.06 -7.47 7.52
C GLU A 223 30.17 -6.83 6.14
N LEU A 224 29.53 -7.43 5.13
CA LEU A 224 29.50 -6.89 3.78
C LEU A 224 28.69 -5.58 3.71
N CYS A 225 27.55 -5.52 4.42
CA CYS A 225 26.72 -4.32 4.55
C CYS A 225 27.54 -3.15 5.10
N LYS A 226 28.27 -3.37 6.20
CA LYS A 226 29.12 -2.35 6.82
C LYS A 226 30.20 -1.86 5.86
N LYS A 227 30.92 -2.79 5.23
CA LYS A 227 32.01 -2.49 4.29
C LYS A 227 31.50 -1.63 3.13
N GLU A 228 30.45 -2.08 2.44
CA GLU A 228 29.89 -1.35 1.30
C GLU A 228 29.27 -0.01 1.73
N ALA A 229 28.65 0.07 2.91
CA ALA A 229 28.06 1.32 3.40
C ALA A 229 29.12 2.38 3.72
N MET A 230 30.21 1.99 4.38
CA MET A 230 31.33 2.90 4.66
C MET A 230 32.04 3.35 3.38
N GLU A 231 32.20 2.45 2.40
CA GLU A 231 32.73 2.78 1.06
C GLU A 231 31.88 3.88 0.41
N GLN A 232 30.55 3.75 0.43
CA GLN A 232 29.66 4.74 -0.17
C GLN A 232 29.71 6.10 0.54
N ILE A 233 29.78 6.12 1.87
CA ILE A 233 29.96 7.38 2.63
C ILE A 233 31.27 8.06 2.22
N SER A 234 32.37 7.29 2.09
CA SER A 234 33.66 7.83 1.63
C SER A 234 33.61 8.37 0.20
N GLN A 235 32.73 7.82 -0.64
CA GLN A 235 32.48 8.27 -2.01
C GLN A 235 31.53 9.48 -2.09
N GLY A 236 31.04 9.98 -0.95
CA GLY A 236 30.17 11.16 -0.89
C GLY A 236 28.67 10.87 -0.82
N ASN A 237 28.25 9.64 -0.49
CA ASN A 237 26.84 9.32 -0.26
C ASN A 237 26.32 10.07 0.98
N LYS A 238 25.31 10.91 0.79
CA LYS A 238 24.70 11.72 1.85
C LYS A 238 23.26 11.31 2.20
N TYR A 239 22.74 10.20 1.68
CA TYR A 239 21.35 9.81 1.94
C TYR A 239 21.15 9.30 3.37
N PRO A 240 20.09 9.71 4.10
CA PRO A 240 19.89 9.34 5.51
C PRO A 240 19.90 7.83 5.79
N ILE A 241 19.41 7.03 4.84
CA ILE A 241 19.24 5.58 4.99
C ILE A 241 20.55 4.86 5.36
N ILE A 242 21.68 5.29 4.80
CA ILE A 242 22.97 4.63 5.01
C ILE A 242 23.48 4.80 6.44
N TYR A 243 23.34 6.01 6.99
CA TYR A 243 23.70 6.32 8.37
C TYR A 243 22.78 5.57 9.33
N ASN A 244 21.48 5.50 9.02
CA ASN A 244 20.50 4.77 9.84
C ASN A 244 20.82 3.29 9.95
N ILE A 245 21.14 2.63 8.83
CA ILE A 245 21.51 1.21 8.80
C ILE A 245 22.77 0.97 9.63
N LEU A 246 23.83 1.76 9.43
CA LEU A 246 25.07 1.63 10.21
C LEU A 246 24.83 1.82 11.72
N ALA A 247 24.04 2.82 12.09
CA ALA A 247 23.67 3.03 13.49
C ALA A 247 22.87 1.85 14.07
N MET A 248 22.00 1.20 13.28
CA MET A 248 21.26 0.01 13.74
C MET A 248 22.22 -1.16 13.99
N MET A 249 23.18 -1.36 13.09
CA MET A 249 24.23 -2.37 13.24
C MET A 249 25.07 -2.12 14.50
N TYR A 250 25.50 -0.88 14.74
CA TYR A 250 26.27 -0.54 15.93
C TYR A 250 25.46 -0.74 17.22
N ARG A 251 24.15 -0.42 17.19
CA ARG A 251 23.26 -0.66 18.32
C ARG A 251 23.14 -2.14 18.68
N GLU A 252 22.95 -3.02 17.69
CA GLU A 252 22.88 -4.46 17.91
C GLU A 252 24.17 -5.01 18.54
N GLN A 253 25.31 -4.45 18.15
CA GLN A 253 26.63 -4.80 18.70
C GLN A 253 26.92 -4.11 20.05
N LYS A 254 25.97 -3.33 20.61
CA LYS A 254 26.15 -2.51 21.82
C LYS A 254 27.33 -1.52 21.72
N ARG A 255 27.66 -1.10 20.50
CA ARG A 255 28.71 -0.13 20.16
C ARG A 255 28.13 1.28 20.10
N TYR A 256 27.66 1.77 21.25
CA TYR A 256 26.91 3.03 21.29
C TYR A 256 27.71 4.27 20.89
N GLN A 257 29.03 4.30 21.11
CA GLN A 257 29.85 5.41 20.66
C GLN A 257 29.90 5.49 19.13
N ASP A 258 30.10 4.35 18.45
CA ASP A 258 30.10 4.31 16.98
C ASP A 258 28.72 4.68 16.40
N GLU A 259 27.63 4.31 17.08
CA GLU A 259 26.27 4.76 16.75
C GLU A 259 26.15 6.30 16.83
N ILE A 260 26.67 6.92 17.89
CA ILE A 260 26.64 8.38 18.05
C ILE A 260 27.47 9.06 16.95
N ASP A 261 28.69 8.56 16.70
CA ASP A 261 29.62 9.16 15.74
C ASP A 261 29.07 9.09 14.32
N ILE A 262 28.45 7.98 13.92
CA ILE A 262 27.86 7.86 12.59
C ILE A 262 26.60 8.74 12.43
N MET A 263 25.81 8.92 13.50
CA MET A 263 24.66 9.83 13.46
C MET A 263 25.09 11.29 13.35
N LYS A 264 26.17 11.70 14.03
CA LYS A 264 26.78 13.04 13.87
C LYS A 264 27.22 13.28 12.42
N LYS A 265 27.94 12.33 11.83
CA LYS A 265 28.28 12.38 10.39
C LYS A 265 27.05 12.49 9.48
N GLY A 266 25.96 11.81 9.84
CA GLY A 266 24.68 11.89 9.13
C GLY A 266 24.07 13.30 9.20
N ILE A 267 24.13 13.95 10.38
CA ILE A 267 23.67 15.34 10.56
C ILE A 267 24.48 16.28 9.67
N ASP A 268 25.80 16.19 9.70
CA ASP A 268 26.69 17.04 8.89
C ASP A 268 26.39 16.87 7.39
N ALA A 269 26.18 15.62 6.96
CA ALA A 269 25.79 15.32 5.59
C ALA A 269 24.46 15.96 5.19
N GLN A 270 23.43 15.91 6.05
CA GLN A 270 22.13 16.54 5.76
C GLN A 270 22.20 18.07 5.72
N ILE A 271 22.98 18.68 6.62
CA ILE A 271 23.21 20.13 6.63
C ILE A 271 23.84 20.55 5.29
N SER A 272 24.85 19.81 4.82
CA SER A 272 25.57 20.14 3.58
C SER A 272 24.70 20.12 2.31
N ILE A 273 23.56 19.43 2.33
CA ILE A 273 22.62 19.35 1.20
C ILE A 273 21.34 20.17 1.43
N HIS A 274 21.30 20.99 2.49
CA HIS A 274 20.16 21.84 2.84
C HIS A 274 18.83 21.06 2.95
N ASN A 275 18.89 19.80 3.41
CA ASN A 275 17.70 18.96 3.54
C ASN A 275 16.91 19.31 4.82
N PRO A 276 15.62 19.68 4.72
CA PRO A 276 14.84 20.14 5.88
C PRO A 276 14.68 19.07 6.98
N GLY A 277 15.24 19.38 8.14
CA GLY A 277 14.77 19.07 9.51
C GLY A 277 14.55 17.61 9.94
N VAL A 278 13.74 16.84 9.22
CA VAL A 278 13.18 15.56 9.71
C VAL A 278 14.28 14.55 10.02
N ALA A 279 15.18 14.30 9.07
CA ALA A 279 16.29 13.38 9.25
C ALA A 279 17.24 13.83 10.37
N ILE A 280 17.54 15.14 10.45
CA ILE A 280 18.41 15.70 11.50
C ILE A 280 17.77 15.52 12.88
N ARG A 281 16.47 15.82 13.01
CA ARG A 281 15.70 15.63 14.24
C ARG A 281 15.72 14.17 14.68
N ASP A 282 15.50 13.25 13.74
CA ASP A 282 15.44 11.83 14.04
C ASP A 282 16.84 11.29 14.43
N PHE A 283 17.91 11.79 13.80
CA PHE A 283 19.29 11.51 14.20
C PHE A 283 19.61 12.03 15.61
N ARG A 284 19.18 13.26 15.96
CA ARG A 284 19.38 13.83 17.31
C ARG A 284 18.69 12.99 18.39
N LYS A 285 17.41 12.63 18.20
CA LYS A 285 16.68 11.74 19.11
C LYS A 285 17.39 10.39 19.29
N ARG A 286 18.00 9.89 18.22
CA ARG A 286 18.72 8.63 18.26
C ARG A 286 20.05 8.73 19.01
N ILE A 287 20.76 9.85 18.88
CA ILE A 287 21.97 10.17 19.66
C ILE A 287 21.62 10.22 21.15
N GLU A 288 20.60 10.99 21.54
CA GLU A 288 20.13 11.08 22.94
C GLU A 288 19.88 9.69 23.51
N ARG A 289 19.15 8.85 22.77
CA ARG A 289 18.88 7.47 23.20
C ARG A 289 20.16 6.62 23.29
N ALA A 290 21.11 6.78 22.38
CA ALA A 290 22.37 6.04 22.42
C ALA A 290 23.24 6.47 23.61
N GLU A 291 23.23 7.76 23.98
CA GLU A 291 23.91 8.30 25.16
C GLU A 291 23.31 7.76 26.46
N GLU A 292 21.98 7.69 26.57
CA GLU A 292 21.29 7.04 27.69
C GLU A 292 21.67 5.56 27.85
N LEU A 293 21.75 4.82 26.73
CA LEU A 293 22.11 3.41 26.75
C LEU A 293 23.59 3.20 27.11
N LYS A 294 24.46 4.11 26.65
CA LYS A 294 25.88 4.12 26.99
C LYS A 294 26.08 4.37 28.48
N SER A 295 25.39 5.33 29.08
CA SER A 295 25.52 5.67 30.50
C SER A 295 25.00 4.58 31.43
N LYS A 296 23.93 3.86 31.03
CA LYS A 296 23.41 2.70 31.76
C LYS A 296 24.32 1.48 31.78
N LYS A 297 25.32 1.40 30.89
CA LYS A 297 26.30 0.30 30.85
C LYS A 297 27.49 0.54 31.79
N VAL A 298 27.69 1.77 32.24
CA VAL A 298 28.81 2.17 33.12
C VAL A 298 28.44 2.04 34.61
N ARG A 299 27.16 1.78 34.91
CA ARG A 299 26.67 1.38 36.25
C ARG A 299 26.49 -0.13 36.29
#